data_AF-A0A2E7HS59-F1
#
_entry.id   AF-A0A2E7HS59-F1
#
_cell.length_a   1.000
_cell.length_b   1.000
_cell.length_c   1.000
_cell.angle_alpha   90.00
_cell.angle_beta   90.00
_cell.angle_gamma   90.00
#
_symmetry.space_group_name_H-M   'P 1'
#
loop_
_entity.id
_entity.type
_entity.pdbx_description
1 polymer ?
#
loop_
_entity_poly.entity_id
_entity_poly.type
_entity_poly.pdbx_seq_one_letter_code
_entity_poly.pdbx_strand_id
1 'polypeptide(L)'
;MQGHEVIKNEITDWSKELWFALFFLTTGFTIWPLMVYFLGQALGLEYFSGMHLRTWAESKVYFLANDGFVRPIVRLLFLCSPYLLSLLIRFCLFYSRRNA
;
A
#
# COMPACT_ATOMS: atom_id res chain seq x y z
N MET A 1 -30.41 -31.53 -10.28
CA MET A 1 -30.16 -30.18 -10.85
C MET A 1 -29.16 -29.44 -9.97
N GLN A 2 -27.90 -29.87 -9.94
CA GLN A 2 -26.91 -29.38 -8.96
C GLN A 2 -25.47 -29.40 -9.49
N GLY A 3 -25.32 -29.42 -10.82
CA GLY A 3 -24.01 -29.53 -11.50
C GLY A 3 -23.53 -28.25 -12.17
N HIS A 4 -24.34 -27.18 -12.18
CA HIS A 4 -24.04 -25.95 -12.93
C HIS A 4 -23.66 -24.75 -12.05
N GLU A 5 -23.80 -24.83 -10.73
CA GLU A 5 -23.46 -23.72 -9.82
C GLU A 5 -22.03 -23.79 -9.25
N VAL A 6 -21.37 -24.95 -9.32
CA VAL A 6 -20.02 -25.13 -8.75
C VAL A 6 -18.94 -24.50 -9.64
N ILE A 7 -19.16 -24.45 -10.95
CA ILE A 7 -18.12 -24.08 -11.93
C ILE A 7 -17.85 -22.55 -11.93
N LYS A 8 -18.72 -21.73 -11.34
CA LYS A 8 -18.57 -20.26 -11.37
C LYS A 8 -17.76 -19.68 -10.21
N ASN A 9 -17.56 -20.43 -9.12
CA ASN A 9 -16.87 -19.94 -7.91
C ASN A 9 -15.35 -20.22 -7.89
N GLU A 10 -14.81 -20.98 -8.85
CA GLU A 10 -13.39 -21.36 -8.85
C GLU A 10 -12.44 -20.34 -9.51
N ILE A 11 -12.95 -19.28 -10.15
CA ILE A 11 -12.11 -18.43 -11.01
C ILE A 11 -11.32 -17.37 -10.20
N THR A 12 -11.81 -16.93 -9.04
CA THR A 12 -11.06 -16.07 -8.09
C THR A 12 -11.85 -16.02 -6.78
N ASP A 13 -11.22 -16.38 -5.67
CA ASP A 13 -11.79 -16.21 -4.33
C ASP A 13 -11.79 -14.70 -3.98
N TRP A 14 -12.82 -13.99 -4.43
CA TRP A 14 -12.96 -12.54 -4.25
C TRP A 14 -12.88 -12.12 -2.78
N SER A 15 -13.33 -12.97 -1.86
CA SER A 15 -13.19 -12.74 -0.41
C SER A 15 -11.73 -12.71 0.02
N LYS A 16 -10.88 -13.61 -0.48
CA LYS A 16 -9.45 -13.63 -0.14
C LYS A 16 -8.74 -12.39 -0.70
N GLU A 17 -9.07 -12.00 -1.93
CA GLU A 17 -8.47 -10.83 -2.56
C GLU A 17 -8.91 -9.53 -1.87
N LEU A 18 -10.17 -9.44 -1.42
CA LEU A 18 -10.65 -8.32 -0.62
C LEU A 18 -9.91 -8.24 0.73
N TRP A 19 -9.78 -9.36 1.45
CA TRP A 19 -9.02 -9.41 2.71
C TRP A 19 -7.57 -9.01 2.53
N PHE A 20 -6.97 -9.44 1.42
CA PHE A 20 -5.62 -9.07 1.06
C PHE A 20 -5.49 -7.57 0.78
N ALA A 21 -6.37 -7.02 -0.05
CA ALA A 21 -6.42 -5.59 -0.31
C ALA A 21 -6.58 -4.80 1.00
N LEU A 22 -7.51 -5.21 1.87
CA LEU A 22 -7.75 -4.58 3.15
C LEU A 22 -6.52 -4.61 4.06
N PHE A 23 -5.84 -5.74 4.17
CA PHE A 23 -4.64 -5.88 4.99
C PHE A 23 -3.51 -4.96 4.53
N PHE A 24 -3.25 -4.89 3.22
CA PHE A 24 -2.17 -4.06 2.69
C PHE A 24 -2.53 -2.58 2.65
N LEU A 25 -3.80 -2.22 2.41
CA LEU A 25 -4.26 -0.83 2.52
C LEU A 25 -4.17 -0.35 3.97
N THR A 26 -4.67 -1.12 4.94
CA THR A 26 -4.58 -0.74 6.36
C THR A 26 -3.12 -0.61 6.80
N THR A 27 -2.25 -1.54 6.38
CA THR A 27 -0.80 -1.43 6.60
C THR A 27 -0.21 -0.18 5.96
N GLY A 28 -0.62 0.16 4.73
CA GLY A 28 -0.18 1.36 4.00
C GLY A 28 -0.64 2.68 4.60
N PHE A 29 -1.82 2.69 5.22
CA PHE A 29 -2.36 3.87 5.86
C PHE A 29 -1.91 4.03 7.31
N THR A 30 -1.38 2.99 7.97
CA THR A 30 -1.02 3.05 9.40
C THR A 30 0.47 2.82 9.64
N ILE A 31 0.97 1.64 9.28
CA ILE A 31 2.33 1.18 9.61
C ILE A 31 3.37 1.77 8.65
N TRP A 32 3.04 1.88 7.36
CA TRP A 32 3.98 2.33 6.33
C TRP A 32 4.56 3.73 6.58
N PRO A 33 3.76 4.78 6.90
CA PRO A 33 4.29 6.09 7.19
C PRO A 33 5.21 6.09 8.43
N LEU A 34 4.87 5.31 9.46
CA LEU A 34 5.71 5.14 10.65
C LEU A 34 7.05 4.51 10.31
N MET A 35 7.06 3.44 9.52
CA MET A 35 8.30 2.80 9.08
C MET A 35 9.20 3.77 8.31
N VAL A 36 8.63 4.54 7.38
CA VAL A 36 9.41 5.52 6.60
C VAL A 36 9.96 6.64 7.50
N TYR A 37 9.17 7.13 8.45
CA TYR A 37 9.60 8.17 9.36
C TYR A 37 10.77 7.70 10.26
N PHE A 38 10.62 6.56 10.92
CA PHE A 38 11.66 6.04 11.81
C PHE A 38 12.90 5.57 11.04
N LEU A 39 12.73 5.02 9.84
CA LEU A 39 13.85 4.70 8.95
C LEU A 39 14.62 5.97 8.56
N GLY A 40 13.90 7.05 8.23
CA GLY A 40 14.52 8.34 7.92
C GLY A 40 15.29 8.92 9.11
N GLN A 41 14.75 8.79 10.33
CA GLN A 41 15.48 9.16 11.55
C GLN A 41 16.72 8.28 11.79
N ALA A 42 16.60 6.96 11.59
CA ALA A 42 17.72 6.03 11.74
C ALA A 42 18.85 6.29 10.73
N LEU A 43 18.50 6.76 9.53
CA LEU A 43 19.45 7.17 8.49
C LEU A 43 20.02 8.58 8.72
N GLY A 44 19.61 9.29 9.78
CA GLY A 44 20.12 10.63 10.10
C GLY A 44 19.64 11.72 9.14
N LEU A 45 18.53 11.52 8.43
CA LEU A 45 17.99 12.54 7.54
C LEU A 45 17.47 13.74 8.34
N GLU A 46 18.09 14.90 8.16
CA GLU A 46 17.72 16.15 8.87
C GLU A 46 16.24 16.50 8.72
N TYR A 47 15.65 16.16 7.56
CA TYR A 47 14.22 16.33 7.28
C TYR A 47 13.31 15.68 8.34
N PHE A 48 13.69 14.49 8.83
CA PHE A 48 12.93 13.74 9.84
C PHE A 48 13.43 13.98 11.27
N SER A 49 14.66 14.47 11.43
CA SER A 49 15.21 14.84 12.74
C SER A 49 14.66 16.18 13.25
N GLY A 50 14.38 17.12 12.34
CA GLY A 50 13.90 18.46 12.70
C GLY A 50 12.36 18.59 12.80
N MET A 51 11.60 17.55 12.45
CA MET A 51 10.15 17.60 12.37
C MET A 51 9.52 16.52 13.25
N HIS A 52 8.55 16.89 14.09
CA HIS A 52 7.80 15.92 14.90
C HIS A 52 6.93 15.00 14.02
N LEU A 53 6.87 13.72 14.39
CA LEU A 53 6.07 12.67 13.74
C LEU A 53 4.63 13.12 13.45
N ARG A 54 3.98 13.73 14.44
CA ARG A 54 2.60 14.23 14.30
C ARG A 54 2.48 15.27 13.19
N THR A 55 3.35 16.28 13.23
CA THR A 55 3.36 17.37 12.24
C THR A 55 3.65 16.84 10.85
N TRP A 56 4.57 15.88 10.73
CA TRP A 56 4.87 15.23 9.46
C TRP A 56 3.68 14.43 8.93
N ALA A 57 3.07 13.59 9.77
CA ALA A 57 1.93 12.76 9.39
C ALA A 57 0.75 13.61 8.96
N GLU A 58 0.37 14.60 9.77
CA GLU A 58 -0.74 15.50 9.48
C GLU A 58 -0.44 16.29 8.20
N SER A 59 0.66 17.05 8.14
CA SER A 59 0.89 18.01 7.05
C SER A 59 1.37 17.40 5.72
N LYS A 60 2.06 16.25 5.75
CA LYS A 60 2.71 15.68 4.55
C LYS A 60 2.10 14.39 4.06
N VAL A 61 1.58 13.55 4.96
CA VAL A 61 1.06 12.22 4.62
C VAL A 61 -0.45 12.25 4.41
N TYR A 62 -1.22 12.71 5.42
CA TYR A 62 -2.67 12.59 5.41
C TYR A 62 -3.41 13.83 4.89
N PHE A 63 -2.78 15.01 4.89
CA PHE A 63 -3.46 16.22 4.43
C PHE A 63 -3.72 16.16 2.92
N LEU A 64 -5.00 16.10 2.54
CA LEU A 64 -5.44 16.07 1.13
C LEU A 64 -5.95 17.42 0.62
N ALA A 65 -6.11 18.43 1.49
CA ALA A 65 -7.06 19.51 1.22
C ALA A 65 -6.49 20.80 0.58
N ASN A 66 -5.17 21.05 0.56
CA ASN A 66 -4.65 22.40 0.19
C ASN A 66 -3.54 22.41 -0.87
N ASP A 67 -3.39 21.34 -1.65
CA ASP A 67 -2.17 21.09 -2.43
C ASP A 67 -2.45 20.74 -3.90
N GLY A 68 -3.40 21.42 -4.56
CA GLY A 68 -3.72 21.21 -5.98
C GLY A 68 -4.10 19.77 -6.34
N PHE A 69 -4.18 19.43 -7.64
CA PHE A 69 -4.64 18.11 -8.10
C PHE A 69 -3.55 17.02 -8.04
N VAL A 70 -2.29 17.37 -8.25
CA VAL A 70 -1.20 16.38 -8.45
C VAL A 70 -0.64 15.82 -7.13
N ARG A 71 -0.47 16.67 -6.11
CA ARG A 71 0.09 16.26 -4.81
C ARG A 71 -0.75 15.24 -4.04
N PRO A 72 -2.09 15.32 -3.99
CA PRO A 72 -2.88 14.29 -3.30
C PRO A 72 -2.76 12.93 -4.00
N ILE A 73 -2.60 12.88 -5.33
CA ILE A 73 -2.38 11.63 -6.06
C ILE A 73 -1.04 11.00 -5.67
N VAL A 74 0.03 11.78 -5.60
CA VAL A 74 1.35 11.28 -5.18
C VAL A 74 1.32 10.77 -3.74
N ARG A 75 0.64 11.47 -2.84
CA ARG A 75 0.42 11.01 -1.45
C ARG A 75 -0.34 9.69 -1.44
N LEU A 76 -1.45 9.60 -2.17
CA LEU A 76 -2.26 8.38 -2.22
C LEU A 76 -1.47 7.20 -2.81
N LEU A 77 -0.66 7.43 -3.85
CA LEU A 77 0.27 6.41 -4.38
C LEU A 77 1.30 6.00 -3.34
N PHE A 78 1.83 6.94 -2.55
CA PHE A 78 2.75 6.64 -1.46
C PHE A 78 2.08 5.79 -0.35
N LEU A 79 0.85 6.10 0.05
CA LEU A 79 0.11 5.29 1.04
C LEU A 79 -0.29 3.92 0.49
N CYS A 80 -0.58 3.82 -0.80
CA CYS A 80 -0.84 2.55 -1.49
C CYS A 80 0.43 1.76 -1.83
N SER A 81 1.62 2.31 -1.57
CA SER A 81 2.91 1.69 -1.87
C SER A 81 3.02 0.22 -1.42
N PRO A 82 2.70 -0.17 -0.17
CA PRO A 82 2.83 -1.57 0.24
C PRO A 82 1.87 -2.50 -0.51
N TYR A 83 0.69 -2.03 -0.87
CA TYR A 83 -0.23 -2.80 -1.71
C TYR A 83 0.32 -2.98 -3.12
N LEU A 84 0.82 -1.90 -3.74
CA LEU A 84 1.45 -1.95 -5.06
C LEU A 84 2.68 -2.85 -5.08
N LEU A 85 3.55 -2.74 -4.06
CA LEU A 85 4.73 -3.59 -3.91
C LEU A 85 4.34 -5.07 -3.84
N SER A 86 3.30 -5.38 -3.08
CA SER A 86 2.78 -6.75 -3.01
C SER A 86 2.28 -7.26 -4.37
N LEU A 87 1.57 -6.43 -5.14
CA LEU A 87 1.15 -6.78 -6.49
C LEU A 87 2.35 -6.99 -7.42
N LEU A 88 3.39 -6.17 -7.30
CA LEU A 88 4.64 -6.32 -8.05
C LEU A 88 5.34 -7.63 -7.70
N ILE A 89 5.42 -8.00 -6.42
CA ILE A 89 6.02 -9.27 -5.99
C ILE A 89 5.23 -10.44 -6.57
N ARG A 90 3.90 -10.42 -6.51
CA ARG A 90 3.04 -11.44 -7.13
C ARG A 90 3.27 -11.54 -8.63
N PHE A 91 3.36 -10.40 -9.31
CA PHE A 91 3.64 -10.34 -10.74
C PHE A 91 5.03 -10.89 -11.08
N CYS A 92 6.06 -10.52 -10.33
CA CYS A 92 7.43 -11.03 -10.49
C CYS A 92 7.51 -12.54 -10.25
N LEU A 93 6.83 -13.06 -9.21
CA LEU A 93 6.78 -14.50 -8.92
C LEU A 93 6.06 -15.26 -10.03
N PHE A 94 4.96 -14.71 -10.55
CA PHE A 94 4.25 -15.29 -11.69
C PHE A 94 5.12 -15.32 -12.94
N TYR A 95 5.81 -14.22 -13.23
CA TYR A 95 6.73 -14.11 -14.35
C TYR A 95 7.91 -15.08 -14.22
N SER A 96 8.53 -15.14 -13.03
CA SER A 96 9.63 -16.07 -12.74
C SER A 96 9.21 -17.54 -12.87
N ARG A 97 8.01 -17.91 -12.40
CA ARG A 97 7.48 -19.27 -12.56
C ARG A 97 7.17 -19.61 -14.01
N ARG A 98 6.80 -18.62 -14.83
CA ARG A 98 6.50 -18.83 -16.25
C ARG A 98 7.76 -19.02 -17.10
N ASN A 99 8.88 -18.45 -16.66
CA ASN A 99 10.17 -18.52 -17.36
C ASN A 99 11.11 -19.62 -16.82
N ALA A 100 10.68 -20.39 -15.83
CA ALA A 100 11.39 -21.55 -15.27
C ALA A 100 10.78 -22.85 -15.81
#